data_AF-A0A7S2Y7Y7-F1
#
_entry.id   AF-A0A7S2Y7Y7-F1
#
_cell.length_a   1.000
_cell.length_b   1.000
_cell.length_c   1.000
_cell.angle_alpha   90.00
_cell.angle_beta   90.00
_cell.angle_gamma   90.00
#
_symmetry.space_group_name_H-M   'P 1'
#
loop_
_entity.id
_entity.type
_entity.pdbx_description
1 polymer ?
#
loop_
_entity_poly.entity_id
_entity_poly.type
_entity_poly.pdbx_seq_one_letter_code
_entity_poly.pdbx_strand_id
1 'polypeptide(L)'
;EGLTWGAKGSLQSCDAAGFLVQFGGTATLLYNASLATFYLLLLRFNWTDRRIEKIEPYLHGIPFLFGSSTAVAGAALKLYGPADWICWIAPYPVDCVSNPSVECERGFEHFELYRLFFLYAEAWMTVAYVAISMLVIFLSVRNLENRTMRHDFARSVGVTGEAAKKRQKSTR
;
A
#
# COMPACT_ATOMS: atom_id res chain seq x y z
N GLU A 1 18.67 18.35 -19.80
CA GLU A 1 17.60 18.96 -18.96
C GLU A 1 17.46 18.10 -17.71
N GLY A 2 17.48 18.55 -16.46
CA GLY A 2 17.80 19.85 -15.91
C GLY A 2 18.55 19.73 -14.57
N LEU A 3 19.61 20.52 -14.40
CA LEU A 3 20.05 20.92 -13.07
C LEU A 3 19.09 22.03 -12.62
N THR A 4 18.37 21.81 -11.54
CA THR A 4 17.61 22.87 -10.87
C THR A 4 18.58 24.00 -10.48
N TRP A 5 18.39 25.18 -11.08
CA TRP A 5 19.23 26.36 -10.83
C TRP A 5 19.25 26.66 -9.32
N GLY A 6 20.42 26.55 -8.69
CA GLY A 6 20.61 26.84 -7.27
C GLY A 6 20.67 25.63 -6.32
N ALA A 7 20.54 24.39 -6.80
CA ALA A 7 20.76 23.21 -5.96
C ALA A 7 22.25 23.02 -5.63
N LYS A 8 22.67 23.45 -4.42
CA LYS A 8 23.96 23.10 -3.83
C LYS A 8 23.80 21.86 -2.95
N GLY A 9 23.86 20.68 -3.57
CA GLY A 9 23.86 19.38 -2.86
C GLY A 9 25.14 18.61 -3.12
N SER A 10 25.62 17.85 -2.14
CA SER A 10 26.66 16.84 -2.37
C SER A 10 26.03 15.51 -2.79
N LEU A 11 26.79 14.65 -3.46
CA LEU A 11 26.34 13.29 -3.79
C LEU A 11 25.88 12.49 -2.56
N GLN A 12 26.48 12.75 -1.39
CA GLN A 12 26.08 12.14 -0.12
C GLN A 12 24.68 12.59 0.34
N SER A 13 24.37 13.89 0.19
CA SER A 13 23.02 14.39 0.49
C SER A 13 21.97 13.77 -0.44
N CYS A 14 22.36 13.48 -1.69
CA CYS A 14 21.52 12.80 -2.66
C CYS A 14 21.26 11.34 -2.29
N ASP A 15 22.25 10.62 -1.77
CA ASP A 15 22.08 9.24 -1.28
C ASP A 15 21.11 9.18 -0.11
N ALA A 16 21.22 10.12 0.83
CA ALA A 16 20.30 10.20 1.97
C ALA A 16 18.86 10.53 1.54
N ALA A 17 18.69 11.49 0.62
CA ALA A 17 17.38 11.84 0.08
C ALA A 17 16.77 10.67 -0.72
N GLY A 18 17.56 10.01 -1.58
CA GLY A 18 17.12 8.85 -2.35
C GLY A 18 16.73 7.67 -1.48
N PHE A 19 17.49 7.42 -0.41
CA PHE A 19 17.14 6.42 0.60
C PHE A 19 15.75 6.70 1.22
N LEU A 20 15.50 7.94 1.65
CA LEU A 20 14.23 8.30 2.29
C LEU A 20 13.06 8.23 1.31
N VAL A 21 13.26 8.65 0.06
CA VAL A 21 12.25 8.56 -1.00
C VAL A 21 11.92 7.10 -1.29
N GLN A 22 12.93 6.24 -1.45
CA GLN A 22 12.73 4.82 -1.71
C GLN A 22 12.06 4.12 -0.52
N PHE A 23 12.57 4.32 0.69
CA PHE A 23 11.99 3.76 1.92
C PHE A 23 10.54 4.20 2.10
N GLY A 24 10.29 5.51 2.02
CA GLY A 24 8.96 6.08 2.23
C GLY A 24 7.96 5.63 1.17
N GLY A 25 8.36 5.58 -0.10
CA GLY A 25 7.51 5.12 -1.20
C GLY A 25 7.09 3.66 -1.04
N THR A 26 8.07 2.76 -0.95
CA THR A 26 7.86 1.31 -0.79
C THR A 26 7.10 0.99 0.50
N ALA A 27 7.49 1.58 1.64
CA ALA A 27 6.81 1.34 2.91
C ALA A 27 5.34 1.78 2.85
N THR A 28 5.04 2.94 2.28
CA THR A 28 3.66 3.46 2.19
C THR A 28 2.77 2.54 1.35
N LEU A 29 3.26 2.05 0.21
CA LEU A 29 2.53 1.11 -0.64
C LEU A 29 2.20 -0.18 0.12
N LEU A 30 3.22 -0.80 0.72
CA LEU A 30 3.03 -2.03 1.49
C LEU A 30 2.15 -1.82 2.72
N TYR A 31 2.20 -0.66 3.37
CA TYR A 31 1.29 -0.32 4.46
C TYR A 31 -0.17 -0.27 4.02
N ASN A 32 -0.46 0.24 2.83
CA ASN A 32 -1.81 0.19 2.28
C ASN A 32 -2.28 -1.26 2.04
N ALA A 33 -1.38 -2.16 1.60
CA ALA A 33 -1.69 -3.59 1.51
C ALA A 33 -1.91 -4.23 2.89
N SER A 34 -1.08 -3.91 3.89
CA SER A 34 -1.27 -4.36 5.28
C SER A 34 -2.62 -3.92 5.85
N LEU A 35 -3.02 -2.67 5.59
CA LEU A 35 -4.32 -2.13 6.03
C LEU A 35 -5.49 -2.83 5.33
N ALA A 36 -5.38 -3.07 4.02
CA ALA A 36 -6.39 -3.84 3.28
C ALA A 36 -6.51 -5.28 3.82
N THR A 37 -5.38 -5.91 4.15
CA THR A 37 -5.33 -7.23 4.78
C THR A 37 -6.02 -7.21 6.14
N PHE A 38 -5.72 -6.22 6.98
CA PHE A 38 -6.33 -6.03 8.29
C PHE A 38 -7.87 -5.95 8.18
N TYR A 39 -8.40 -5.10 7.29
CA TYR A 39 -9.85 -4.98 7.10
C TYR A 39 -10.47 -6.27 6.57
N LEU A 40 -9.78 -6.99 5.70
CA LEU A 40 -10.27 -8.26 5.16
C LEU A 40 -10.32 -9.33 6.26
N LEU A 41 -9.30 -9.43 7.12
CA LEU A 41 -9.29 -10.33 8.29
C LEU A 41 -10.43 -10.01 9.26
N LEU A 42 -10.68 -8.72 9.52
CA LEU A 42 -11.72 -8.28 10.44
C LEU A 42 -13.13 -8.53 9.87
N LEU A 43 -13.40 -8.07 8.64
CA LEU A 43 -14.76 -8.07 8.08
C LEU A 43 -15.15 -9.38 7.40
N ARG A 44 -14.24 -10.01 6.65
CA ARG A 44 -14.54 -11.25 5.91
C ARG A 44 -14.38 -12.49 6.76
N PHE A 45 -13.29 -12.55 7.52
CA PHE A 45 -12.93 -13.72 8.31
C PHE A 45 -13.36 -13.62 9.78
N ASN A 46 -13.91 -12.48 10.20
CA ASN A 46 -14.41 -12.26 11.56
C ASN A 46 -13.36 -12.62 12.63
N TRP A 47 -12.10 -12.25 12.37
CA TRP A 47 -11.02 -12.47 13.34
C TRP A 47 -11.25 -11.63 14.59
N THR A 48 -10.97 -12.22 15.75
CA THR A 48 -11.04 -11.54 17.03
C THR A 48 -9.75 -10.77 17.31
N ASP A 49 -9.83 -9.72 18.14
CA ASP A 49 -8.69 -8.87 18.49
C ASP A 49 -7.46 -9.66 18.97
N ARG A 50 -7.67 -10.72 19.76
CA ARG A 50 -6.59 -11.62 20.23
C ARG A 50 -5.81 -12.32 19.11
N ARG A 51 -6.43 -12.56 17.95
CA ARG A 51 -5.75 -13.13 16.78
C ARG A 51 -5.04 -12.05 15.98
N ILE A 52 -5.62 -10.85 15.93
CA ILE A 52 -5.05 -9.69 15.24
C ILE A 52 -3.78 -9.21 15.96
N GLU A 53 -3.79 -9.15 17.29
CA GLU A 53 -2.62 -8.76 18.10
C GLU A 53 -1.38 -9.64 17.80
N LYS A 54 -1.60 -10.91 17.44
CA LYS A 54 -0.51 -11.82 17.05
C LYS A 54 0.04 -11.56 15.65
N ILE A 55 -0.77 -11.01 14.74
CA ILE A 55 -0.35 -10.74 13.35
C ILE A 55 0.10 -9.29 13.14
N GLU A 56 -0.30 -8.37 14.02
CA GLU A 56 0.09 -6.96 14.03
C GLU A 56 1.59 -6.73 13.84
N PRO A 57 2.51 -7.40 14.56
CA PRO A 57 3.95 -7.21 14.33
C PRO A 57 4.40 -7.59 12.92
N TYR A 58 3.71 -8.52 12.25
CA TYR A 58 4.01 -8.87 10.85
C TYR A 58 3.45 -7.82 9.89
N LEU A 59 2.27 -7.26 10.16
CA LEU A 59 1.65 -6.21 9.34
C LEU A 59 2.48 -4.92 9.32
N HIS A 60 3.20 -4.62 10.41
CA HIS A 60 4.14 -3.49 10.50
C HIS A 60 5.57 -3.87 10.08
N GLY A 61 6.01 -5.07 10.46
CA GLY A 61 7.36 -5.55 10.22
C GLY A 61 7.66 -5.76 8.74
N ILE A 62 6.72 -6.32 7.97
CA ILE A 62 6.93 -6.58 6.53
C ILE A 62 7.16 -5.29 5.75
N PRO A 63 6.29 -4.25 5.82
CA PRO A 63 6.54 -2.97 5.15
C PRO A 63 7.86 -2.32 5.55
N PHE A 64 8.21 -2.38 6.84
CA PHE A 64 9.43 -1.76 7.34
C PHE A 64 10.69 -2.48 6.87
N LEU A 65 10.73 -3.81 6.97
CA LEU A 65 11.88 -4.62 6.55
C LEU A 65 12.05 -4.60 5.03
N PHE A 66 10.96 -4.69 4.28
CA PHE A 66 11.03 -4.62 2.82
C PHE A 66 11.39 -3.21 2.34
N GLY A 67 10.77 -2.17 2.91
CA GLY A 67 11.13 -0.77 2.63
C GLY A 67 12.59 -0.46 2.93
N SER A 68 13.09 -0.89 4.08
CA SER A 68 14.49 -0.65 4.46
C SER A 68 15.46 -1.46 3.61
N SER A 69 15.18 -2.75 3.33
CA SER A 69 16.07 -3.57 2.50
C SER A 69 16.22 -3.04 1.07
N THR A 70 15.12 -2.61 0.43
CA THR A 70 15.16 -2.01 -0.91
C THR A 70 15.90 -0.67 -0.89
N ALA A 71 15.67 0.16 0.12
CA ALA A 71 16.35 1.44 0.26
C ALA A 71 17.86 1.30 0.52
N VAL A 72 18.27 0.34 1.37
CA VAL A 72 19.67 0.01 1.64
C VAL A 72 20.34 -0.60 0.41
N ALA A 73 19.66 -1.49 -0.31
CA ALA A 73 20.18 -2.06 -1.54
C ALA A 73 20.44 -0.96 -2.59
N GLY A 74 19.52 0.00 -2.73
CA GLY A 74 19.70 1.16 -3.60
C GLY A 74 20.92 2.02 -3.23
N ALA A 75 21.14 2.23 -1.93
CA ALA A 75 22.31 2.97 -1.44
C ALA A 75 23.63 2.20 -1.67
N ALA A 76 23.65 0.91 -1.32
CA ALA A 76 24.83 0.05 -1.43
C ALA A 76 25.29 -0.12 -2.88
N LEU A 77 24.32 -0.20 -3.82
CA LEU A 77 24.58 -0.29 -5.26
C LEU A 77 24.83 1.08 -5.91
N LYS A 78 24.89 2.17 -5.13
CA LYS A 78 25.05 3.56 -5.62
C LYS A 78 24.08 3.90 -6.76
N LEU A 79 22.82 3.50 -6.61
CA LEU A 79 21.78 3.74 -7.61
C LEU A 79 21.18 5.14 -7.53
N TYR A 80 21.37 5.85 -6.42
CA TYR A 80 20.77 7.16 -6.22
C TYR A 80 21.55 8.26 -6.95
N GLY A 81 20.87 8.92 -7.88
CA GLY A 81 21.36 10.05 -8.65
C GLY A 81 20.32 11.17 -8.71
N PRO A 82 20.69 12.33 -9.25
CA PRO A 82 19.75 13.42 -9.47
C PRO A 82 18.72 13.02 -10.53
N ALA A 83 17.46 12.91 -10.13
CA ALA A 83 16.31 12.62 -10.98
C ALA A 83 15.38 13.84 -10.97
N ASP A 84 15.63 14.77 -11.89
CA ASP A 84 14.96 16.06 -11.99
C ASP A 84 15.04 16.90 -10.70
N TRP A 85 13.96 16.94 -9.92
CA TRP A 85 13.80 17.72 -8.69
C TRP A 85 13.94 16.88 -7.41
N ILE A 86 14.09 15.56 -7.54
CA ILE A 86 14.35 14.64 -6.42
C ILE A 86 15.66 13.88 -6.66
N CYS A 87 16.15 13.25 -5.60
CA CYS A 87 17.18 12.22 -5.73
C CYS A 87 16.52 10.85 -5.70
N TRP A 88 16.76 10.04 -6.74
CA TRP A 88 16.19 8.70 -6.85
C TRP A 88 17.02 7.84 -7.81
N ILE A 89 16.50 6.72 -8.31
CA ILE A 89 17.23 5.80 -9.20
C ILE A 89 17.45 6.48 -10.56
N ALA A 90 18.66 7.00 -10.77
CA ALA A 90 19.05 7.70 -12.00
C ALA A 90 20.56 7.62 -12.22
N PRO A 91 21.03 7.58 -13.48
CA PRO A 91 22.45 7.58 -13.78
C PRO A 91 23.11 8.93 -13.47
N TYR A 92 24.39 8.91 -13.11
CA TYR A 92 25.20 10.11 -12.90
C TYR A 92 26.66 9.85 -13.31
N PRO A 93 27.37 10.78 -13.99
CA PRO A 93 26.92 12.09 -14.47
C PRO A 93 25.80 12.04 -15.51
N VAL A 94 25.06 13.15 -15.68
CA VAL A 94 24.00 13.26 -16.70
C VAL A 94 24.61 12.99 -18.09
N ASP A 95 23.90 12.25 -18.94
CA ASP A 95 24.32 11.80 -20.28
C ASP A 95 25.43 10.72 -20.33
N CYS A 96 25.85 10.14 -19.20
CA CYS A 96 26.87 9.07 -19.21
C CYS A 96 26.40 7.78 -19.93
N VAL A 97 25.08 7.54 -20.01
CA VAL A 97 24.52 6.38 -20.72
C VAL A 97 24.47 6.61 -22.23
N SER A 98 24.25 7.86 -22.66
CA SER A 98 24.10 8.22 -24.07
C SER A 98 25.44 8.51 -24.75
N ASN A 99 26.46 8.87 -23.98
CA ASN A 99 27.75 9.29 -24.48
C ASN A 99 28.89 8.38 -23.97
N PRO A 100 29.49 7.53 -24.84
CA PRO A 100 30.54 6.60 -24.43
C PRO A 100 31.86 7.28 -24.02
N SER A 101 31.99 8.59 -24.19
CA SER A 101 33.15 9.36 -23.71
C SER A 101 33.06 9.77 -22.24
N VAL A 102 31.93 9.54 -21.58
CA VAL A 102 31.71 9.86 -20.16
C VAL A 102 31.46 8.58 -19.38
N GLU A 103 32.35 8.25 -18.44
CA GLU A 103 32.17 7.09 -17.56
C GLU A 103 31.08 7.37 -16.51
N CYS A 104 30.14 6.45 -16.33
CA CYS A 104 29.11 6.55 -15.30
C CYS A 104 29.70 6.24 -13.92
N GLU A 105 29.65 7.21 -13.00
CA GLU A 105 30.02 6.99 -11.60
C GLU A 105 28.90 6.30 -10.80
N ARG A 106 27.65 6.45 -11.24
CA ARG A 106 26.45 5.90 -10.62
C ARG A 106 25.44 5.43 -11.67
N GLY A 107 24.72 4.36 -11.34
CA GLY A 107 23.79 3.70 -12.24
C GLY A 107 24.47 2.71 -13.17
N PHE A 108 23.76 1.63 -13.51
CA PHE A 108 24.21 0.60 -14.46
C PHE A 108 23.58 0.82 -15.83
N GLU A 109 24.13 0.19 -16.87
CA GLU A 109 23.56 0.17 -18.23
C GLU A 109 22.09 -0.28 -18.30
N HIS A 110 21.57 -0.94 -17.25
CA HIS A 110 20.20 -1.44 -17.15
C HIS A 110 19.35 -0.77 -16.06
N PHE A 111 19.66 0.47 -15.68
CA PHE A 111 18.92 1.20 -14.63
C PHE A 111 17.40 1.28 -14.87
N GLU A 112 16.95 1.26 -16.13
CA GLU A 112 15.52 1.28 -16.48
C GLU A 112 14.77 0.04 -16.01
N LEU A 113 15.41 -1.14 -15.98
CA LEU A 113 14.78 -2.35 -15.44
C LEU A 113 14.55 -2.24 -13.93
N TYR A 114 15.48 -1.63 -13.20
CA TYR A 114 15.32 -1.40 -11.77
C TYR A 114 14.26 -0.35 -11.47
N ARG A 115 14.22 0.77 -12.23
CA ARG A 115 13.11 1.74 -12.14
C ARG A 115 11.77 1.09 -12.42
N LEU A 116 11.67 0.29 -13.48
CA LEU A 116 10.43 -0.40 -13.84
C LEU A 116 10.00 -1.36 -12.73
N PHE A 117 10.92 -2.14 -12.19
CA PHE A 117 10.61 -3.12 -11.15
C PHE A 117 10.18 -2.44 -9.84
N PHE A 118 10.99 -1.51 -9.32
CA PHE A 118 10.71 -0.87 -8.04
C PHE A 118 9.51 0.08 -8.09
N LEU A 119 9.27 0.78 -9.22
CA LEU A 119 8.16 1.70 -9.32
C LEU A 119 6.88 1.02 -9.82
N TYR A 120 6.96 0.34 -10.96
CA TYR A 120 5.76 -0.14 -11.62
C TYR A 120 5.32 -1.49 -11.07
N ALA A 121 6.23 -2.47 -10.94
CA ALA A 121 5.81 -3.80 -10.48
C ALA A 121 5.28 -3.73 -9.04
N GLU A 122 6.00 -3.09 -8.13
CA GLU A 122 5.57 -2.97 -6.74
C GLU A 122 4.26 -2.18 -6.57
N ALA A 123 4.14 -1.02 -7.23
CA ALA A 123 2.95 -0.18 -7.10
C ALA A 123 1.72 -0.86 -7.72
N TRP A 124 1.82 -1.42 -8.94
CA TRP A 124 0.69 -2.06 -9.59
C TRP A 124 0.23 -3.33 -8.87
N MET A 125 1.16 -4.13 -8.34
CA MET A 125 0.82 -5.30 -7.53
C MET A 125 0.07 -4.90 -6.26
N THR A 126 0.53 -3.85 -5.58
CA THR A 126 -0.13 -3.30 -4.38
C THR A 126 -1.52 -2.76 -4.73
N VAL A 127 -1.64 -1.96 -5.78
CA VAL A 127 -2.93 -1.39 -6.23
C VAL A 127 -3.92 -2.48 -6.59
N ALA A 128 -3.50 -3.49 -7.36
CA ALA A 128 -4.34 -4.63 -7.71
C ALA A 128 -4.79 -5.40 -6.46
N TYR A 129 -3.86 -5.66 -5.53
CA TYR A 129 -4.16 -6.34 -4.28
C TYR A 129 -5.19 -5.59 -3.43
N VAL A 130 -4.99 -4.28 -3.24
CA VAL A 130 -5.91 -3.43 -2.47
C VAL A 130 -7.28 -3.36 -3.16
N ALA A 131 -7.32 -3.21 -4.48
CA ALA A 131 -8.58 -3.17 -5.24
C ALA A 131 -9.38 -4.48 -5.09
N ILE A 132 -8.71 -5.64 -5.22
CA ILE A 132 -9.34 -6.94 -5.01
C ILE A 132 -9.83 -7.09 -3.57
N SER A 133 -9.00 -6.68 -2.59
CA SER A 133 -9.35 -6.76 -1.18
C SER A 133 -10.59 -5.91 -0.85
N MET A 134 -10.63 -4.68 -1.36
CA MET A 134 -11.78 -3.79 -1.21
C MET A 134 -13.04 -4.34 -1.89
N LEU A 135 -12.92 -4.94 -3.08
CA LEU A 135 -14.04 -5.60 -3.75
C LEU A 135 -14.58 -6.76 -2.89
N VAL A 136 -13.71 -7.61 -2.35
CA VAL A 136 -14.11 -8.73 -1.48
C VAL A 136 -14.78 -8.23 -0.20
N ILE A 137 -14.22 -7.19 0.43
CA ILE A 137 -14.80 -6.55 1.60
C ILE A 137 -16.19 -6.00 1.26
N PHE A 138 -16.33 -5.23 0.18
CA PHE A 138 -17.59 -4.65 -0.25
C PHE A 138 -18.67 -5.72 -0.48
N LEU A 139 -18.34 -6.79 -1.21
CA LEU A 139 -19.26 -7.91 -1.42
C LEU A 139 -19.64 -8.61 -0.11
N SER A 140 -18.73 -8.69 0.84
CA SER A 140 -18.97 -9.32 2.15
C SER A 140 -19.86 -8.47 3.04
N VAL A 141 -19.62 -7.17 3.09
CA VAL A 141 -20.44 -6.20 3.83
C VAL A 141 -21.85 -6.14 3.25
N ARG A 142 -21.98 -6.07 1.93
CA ARG A 142 -23.29 -6.08 1.26
C ARG A 142 -24.09 -7.36 1.56
N ASN A 143 -23.41 -8.50 1.62
CA ASN A 143 -24.04 -9.76 2.03
C ASN A 143 -24.45 -9.76 3.51
N LEU A 144 -23.66 -9.13 4.38
CA LEU A 144 -23.96 -8.99 5.79
C LEU A 144 -25.18 -8.09 6.02
N GLU A 145 -25.21 -6.90 5.40
CA GLU A 145 -26.33 -5.96 5.45
C GLU A 145 -27.63 -6.61 4.99
N ASN A 146 -27.60 -7.32 3.86
CA ASN A 146 -28.76 -8.04 3.33
C ASN A 146 -29.30 -9.10 4.30
N ARG A 147 -28.45 -9.73 5.10
CA ARG A 147 -28.88 -10.70 6.12
C ARG A 147 -29.47 -9.99 7.33
N THR A 148 -28.84 -8.93 7.82
CA THR A 148 -29.32 -8.13 8.95
C THR A 148 -30.71 -7.54 8.64
N MET A 149 -30.89 -6.95 7.45
CA MET A 149 -32.18 -6.40 7.02
C MET A 149 -33.30 -7.44 7.01
N ARG A 150 -33.02 -8.69 6.61
CA ARG A 150 -34.02 -9.78 6.62
C ARG A 150 -34.45 -10.15 8.04
N HIS A 151 -33.51 -10.19 8.99
CA HIS A 151 -33.83 -10.50 10.38
C HIS A 151 -34.60 -9.36 11.06
N ASP A 152 -34.24 -8.11 10.78
CA ASP A 152 -34.96 -6.94 11.31
C ASP A 152 -36.39 -6.88 10.78
N PHE A 153 -36.59 -7.16 9.49
CA PHE A 153 -37.93 -7.25 8.90
C PHE A 153 -38.76 -8.41 9.46
N ALA A 154 -38.19 -9.60 9.59
CA ALA A 154 -38.90 -10.73 10.20
C ALA A 154 -39.31 -10.44 11.65
N ARG A 155 -38.44 -9.75 12.42
CA ARG A 155 -38.73 -9.34 13.79
C ARG A 155 -39.84 -8.29 13.86
N SER A 156 -39.83 -7.28 12.99
CA SER A 156 -40.87 -6.24 12.99
C SER A 156 -42.25 -6.79 12.61
N VAL A 157 -42.32 -7.70 11.64
CA VAL A 157 -43.55 -8.42 11.27
C VAL A 157 -44.06 -9.29 12.42
N GLY A 158 -43.17 -10.03 13.10
CA GLY A 158 -43.53 -10.85 14.26
C GLY A 158 -44.16 -10.04 15.40
N VAL A 159 -43.54 -8.90 15.76
CA VAL A 159 -44.05 -8.00 16.81
C VAL A 159 -45.43 -7.44 16.44
N THR A 160 -45.62 -7.07 15.17
CA THR A 160 -46.88 -6.49 14.70
C THR A 160 -48.01 -7.53 14.71
N GLY A 161 -47.72 -8.77 14.31
CA GLY A 161 -48.67 -9.88 14.36
C GLY A 161 -49.10 -10.24 15.79
N GLU A 162 -48.16 -10.22 16.73
CA GLU A 162 -48.44 -10.51 18.14
C GLU A 162 -49.28 -9.40 18.81
N ALA A 163 -48.99 -8.13 18.48
CA ALA A 163 -49.79 -6.98 18.91
C ALA A 163 -51.22 -7.04 18.36
N ALA A 164 -51.40 -7.39 17.09
CA ALA A 164 -52.72 -7.55 16.47
C ALA A 164 -53.54 -8.66 17.17
N LYS A 165 -52.90 -9.80 17.49
CA LYS A 165 -53.55 -10.93 18.17
C LYS A 165 -53.98 -10.57 19.60
N LYS A 166 -53.17 -9.81 20.35
CA LYS A 166 -53.54 -9.29 21.68
C LYS A 166 -54.74 -8.35 21.62
N ARG A 167 -54.79 -7.45 20.63
CA ARG A 167 -55.87 -6.47 20.48
C ARG A 167 -57.22 -7.13 20.17
N GLN A 168 -57.21 -8.18 19.34
CA GLN A 168 -58.41 -8.96 19.01
C GLN A 168 -58.93 -9.79 20.19
N LYS A 169 -58.05 -10.21 21.11
CA LYS A 169 -58.43 -10.95 22.31
C LYS A 169 -59.01 -10.06 23.42
N SER A 170 -58.75 -8.75 23.38
CA SER A 170 -59.25 -7.75 24.33
C SER A 170 -60.61 -7.15 23.93
N THR A 171 -61.07 -7.41 22.71
CA THR A 171 -62.35 -6.89 22.16
C THR A 171 -63.48 -7.94 22.22
N ARG A 172 -63.18 -9.14 22.75
CA ARG A 172 -64.15 -10.16 23.16
C ARG A 172 -64.18 -10.21 24.68
#